data_AF-A0A2H1WD37-F1
#
_entry.id   AF-A0A2H1WD37-F1
#
_cell.length_a   1.000
_cell.length_b   1.000
_cell.length_c   1.000
_cell.angle_alpha   90.00
_cell.angle_beta   90.00
_cell.angle_gamma   90.00
#
_symmetry.space_group_name_H-M   'P 1'
#
loop_
_entity.id
_entity.type
_entity.pdbx_description
1 polymer ?
#
loop_
_entity_poly.entity_id
_entity_poly.type
_entity_poly.pdbx_seq_one_letter_code
_entity_poly.pdbx_strand_id
1 'polypeptide(L)' 'MSTKIEFTVNGKKCTVDENLRRETTLNAYLRYVLALPGTKAMCHEGGCGSCIVMVRAKRYPSGIVETFSVNS' A
#
# COMPACT_ATOMS: atom_id res chain seq x y z
N MET A 1 23.71 7.31 -3.14
CA MET A 1 22.44 7.74 -2.51
C MET A 1 21.47 6.57 -2.62
N SER A 2 20.93 6.08 -1.50
CA SER A 2 19.91 5.03 -1.50
C SER A 2 18.54 5.62 -1.84
N THR A 3 17.81 4.98 -2.76
CA THR A 3 16.47 5.40 -3.17
C THR A 3 15.45 4.98 -2.11
N LYS A 4 14.62 5.92 -1.66
CA LYS A 4 13.58 5.69 -0.64
C LYS A 4 12.20 5.97 -1.18
N ILE A 5 11.21 5.20 -0.73
CA ILE A 5 9.79 5.42 -0.99
C ILE A 5 9.15 5.87 0.32
N GLU A 6 8.37 6.96 0.27
CA GLU A 6 7.68 7.51 1.43
C GLU A 6 6.18 7.54 1.19
N PHE A 7 5.41 7.11 2.19
CA PHE A 7 3.95 7.14 2.17
C PHE A 7 3.39 7.18 3.59
N THR A 8 2.07 7.16 3.74
CA THR A 8 1.40 7.20 5.05
C THR A 8 0.37 6.09 5.13
N VAL A 9 0.36 5.35 6.24
CA VAL A 9 -0.66 4.35 6.57
C VAL A 9 -1.33 4.78 7.88
N ASN A 10 -2.65 5.01 7.85
CA ASN A 10 -3.44 5.40 9.01
C ASN A 10 -2.84 6.57 9.81
N GLY A 11 -2.32 7.59 9.12
CA GLY A 11 -1.68 8.77 9.72
C GLY A 11 -0.22 8.57 10.13
N LYS A 12 0.32 7.35 10.12
CA LYS A 12 1.73 7.07 10.41
C LYS A 12 2.57 7.15 9.13
N LYS A 13 3.63 7.97 9.16
CA LYS A 13 4.62 8.02 8.06
C LYS A 13 5.40 6.71 7.99
N CYS A 14 5.56 6.19 6.79
CA CYS A 14 6.30 4.99 6.46
C CYS A 14 7.38 5.34 5.43
N THR A 15 8.59 4.84 5.64
CA THR A 15 9.71 4.95 4.71
C THR A 15 10.22 3.55 4.41
N VAL A 16 10.37 3.24 3.13
CA VAL A 16 10.90 1.97 2.64
C VAL A 16 12.17 2.25 1.85
N ASP A 17 13.20 1.45 2.10
CA ASP A 17 14.47 1.50 1.39
C ASP A 17 14.78 0.17 0.72
N GLU A 18 16.00 0.04 0.19
CA GLU A 18 16.50 -1.13 -0.53
C GLU A 18 16.59 -2.42 0.31
N ASN A 19 16.44 -2.36 1.63
CA ASN A 19 16.41 -3.56 2.48
C ASN A 19 15.10 -4.33 2.35
N LEU A 20 14.03 -3.70 1.86
CA LEU A 20 12.78 -4.38 1.56
C LEU A 20 12.80 -4.94 0.14
N ARG A 21 12.44 -6.21 0.00
CA ARG A 21 12.31 -6.85 -1.31
C ARG A 21 11.33 -6.08 -2.20
N ARG A 22 11.72 -5.80 -3.44
CA ARG A 22 10.92 -5.04 -4.42
C ARG A 22 9.60 -5.74 -4.78
N GLU A 23 9.53 -7.06 -4.57
CA GLU A 23 8.32 -7.87 -4.77
C GLU A 23 7.31 -7.76 -3.62
N THR A 24 7.63 -7.02 -2.54
CA THR A 24 6.73 -6.88 -1.39
C THR A 24 5.49 -6.08 -1.79
N THR A 25 4.33 -6.73 -1.75
CA THR A 25 3.03 -6.07 -1.99
C THR A 25 2.64 -5.18 -0.82
N LEU A 26 1.71 -4.24 -1.05
CA LEU A 26 1.18 -3.42 0.04
C LEU A 26 0.47 -4.32 1.07
N ASN A 27 -0.25 -5.34 0.64
CA ASN A 27 -0.85 -6.33 1.54
C ASN A 27 0.18 -6.98 2.48
N ALA A 28 1.30 -7.45 1.93
CA ALA A 28 2.36 -8.08 2.71
C ALA A 28 3.03 -7.08 3.66
N TYR A 29 3.27 -5.85 3.20
CA TYR A 29 3.84 -4.79 4.04
C TYR A 29 2.93 -4.46 5.23
N LEU A 30 1.62 -4.28 4.99
CA LEU A 30 0.64 -4.01 6.06
C LEU A 30 0.62 -5.15 7.08
N ARG A 31 0.54 -6.39 6.63
CA ARG A 31 0.35 -7.56 7.51
C ARG A 31 1.60 -7.92 8.30
N TYR A 32 2.77 -7.92 7.67
CA TYR A 32 3.99 -8.51 8.22
C TYR A 32 5.02 -7.48 8.66
N VAL A 33 5.10 -6.31 8.00
CA VAL A 33 6.04 -5.25 8.39
C VAL A 33 5.42 -4.30 9.40
N LEU A 34 4.18 -3.86 9.17
CA LEU A 34 3.47 -2.97 10.09
C LEU A 34 2.66 -3.71 11.17
N ALA A 35 2.55 -5.04 11.08
CA ALA A 35 1.75 -5.87 11.98
C ALA A 35 0.26 -5.43 12.06
N LEU A 36 -0.34 -5.07 10.92
CA LEU A 36 -1.75 -4.69 10.77
C LEU A 36 -2.52 -5.80 10.01
N PRO A 37 -2.96 -6.89 10.67
CA PRO A 37 -3.51 -8.07 10.01
C PRO A 37 -4.98 -7.93 9.56
N GLY A 38 -5.56 -6.74 9.66
CA GLY A 38 -6.96 -6.46 9.28
C GLY A 38 -7.23 -6.75 7.81
N THR A 39 -6.37 -6.25 6.92
CA THR A 39 -6.41 -6.53 5.47
C THR A 39 -6.00 -7.98 5.20
N LYS A 40 -6.79 -8.70 4.39
CA LYS A 40 -6.61 -10.14 4.17
C LYS A 40 -5.95 -10.43 2.82
N ALA A 41 -5.37 -11.63 2.69
CA ALA A 41 -4.87 -12.18 1.44
C ALA A 41 -5.68 -13.45 1.14
N MET A 42 -6.22 -13.56 -0.08
CA MET A 42 -7.04 -14.70 -0.48
C MET A 42 -6.87 -15.05 -1.96
N CYS A 43 -7.52 -14.33 -2.87
CA CYS A 43 -7.55 -14.73 -4.29
C CYS A 43 -6.26 -14.40 -5.04
N HIS A 44 -5.44 -13.46 -4.56
CA HIS A 44 -4.21 -12.97 -5.21
C HIS A 44 -4.37 -12.41 -6.64
N GLU A 45 -5.59 -12.37 -7.17
CA GLU A 45 -5.93 -11.89 -8.53
C GLU A 45 -6.92 -10.70 -8.53
N GLY A 46 -7.22 -10.13 -7.37
CA GLY A 46 -8.08 -8.94 -7.23
C GLY A 46 -9.60 -9.19 -7.18
N GLY A 47 -10.09 -10.39 -7.49
CA GLY A 47 -11.53 -10.68 -7.59
C GLY A 47 -12.33 -10.69 -6.28
N CYS A 48 -11.74 -11.13 -5.16
CA CYS A 48 -12.49 -11.35 -3.90
C CYS A 48 -12.70 -10.10 -3.04
N GLY A 49 -11.96 -9.01 -3.29
CA GLY A 49 -12.04 -7.78 -2.50
C GLY A 49 -11.52 -7.85 -1.04
N SER A 50 -11.06 -9.00 -0.55
CA SER A 50 -10.61 -9.16 0.85
C SER A 50 -9.38 -8.30 1.22
N CYS A 51 -8.66 -7.80 0.22
CA CYS A 51 -7.49 -6.95 0.35
C CYS A 51 -7.76 -5.46 0.02
N ILE A 52 -9.01 -5.02 -0.07
CA ILE A 52 -9.32 -3.63 -0.43
C ILE A 52 -8.85 -2.66 0.67
N VAL A 53 -8.16 -1.60 0.25
CA VAL A 53 -7.77 -0.46 1.08
C VAL A 53 -8.17 0.87 0.43
N MET A 54 -8.33 1.91 1.25
CA MET A 54 -8.55 3.28 0.78
C MET A 54 -7.20 3.97 0.54
N VAL A 55 -7.03 4.55 -0.65
CA VAL A 55 -5.87 5.38 -1.00
C VAL A 55 -6.34 6.81 -1.25
N ARG A 56 -5.56 7.77 -0.75
CA ARG A 56 -5.69 9.19 -1.06
C ARG A 56 -4.40 9.67 -1.73
N ALA A 57 -4.46 9.97 -3.03
CA ALA A 57 -3.29 10.32 -3.83
C ALA A 57 -3.63 11.29 -4.96
N LYS A 58 -2.62 11.98 -5.50
CA LYS A 58 -2.78 12.81 -6.70
C LYS A 58 -2.97 11.91 -7.92
N ARG A 59 -4.09 12.09 -8.64
CA ARG A 59 -4.38 11.39 -9.89
C ARG A 59 -3.65 12.08 -11.05
N TYR A 60 -2.91 11.34 -11.87
CA TYR A 60 -2.39 11.87 -13.14
C TYR A 60 -3.45 11.69 -14.25
N PRO A 61 -3.63 12.65 -15.18
CA PRO A 61 -2.90 13.92 -15.33
C PRO A 61 -3.50 15.11 -14.56
N SER A 62 -4.67 14.96 -13.94
CA SER A 62 -5.40 16.10 -13.33
C SER A 62 -4.65 16.77 -12.18
N GLY A 63 -3.76 16.06 -11.49
CA GLY A 63 -3.05 16.52 -10.30
C GLY A 63 -3.94 16.63 -9.05
N ILE A 64 -5.23 16.31 -9.17
CA ILE A 64 -6.21 16.41 -8.08
C ILE A 64 -5.99 15.28 -7.09
N VAL A 65 -6.05 15.59 -5.80
CA VAL A 65 -6.02 14.57 -4.74
C VAL A 65 -7.39 13.92 -4.64
N GLU A 66 -7.46 12.66 -5.01
CA GLU A 66 -8.68 11.86 -5.01
C GLU A 66 -8.59 10.75 -3.98
N THR A 67 -9.74 10.25 -3.54
CA THR A 67 -9.86 9.08 -2.68
C THR A 67 -10.48 7.95 -3.47
N PHE A 68 -9.82 6.79 -3.51
CA PHE A 68 -10.27 5.62 -4.27
C PHE A 68 -9.84 4.31 -3.60
N SER A 69 -10.54 3.23 -3.91
CA SER A 69 -10.24 1.88 -3.44
C SER A 69 -9.22 1.19 -4.36
N VAL A 70 -8.29 0.44 -3.78
CA VAL A 70 -7.37 -0.45 -4.51
C VAL A 70 -7.25 -1.80 -3.81
N ASN A 71 -6.93 -2.84 -4.58
CA ASN A 71 -6.44 -4.11 -4.03
C ASN A 71 -4.98 -3.91 -3.59
N SER A 72 -4.72 -4.03 -2.28
CA SER A 72 -3.37 -3.91 -1.69
C SER A 72 -2.44 -5.06 -2.08
#